data_AF-F4KLV3-F1
#
_entry.id   AF-F4KLV3-F1
#
_cell.length_a   1.000
_cell.length_b   1.000
_cell.length_c   1.000
_cell.angle_alpha   90.00
_cell.angle_beta   90.00
_cell.angle_gamma   90.00
#
_symmetry.space_group_name_H-M   'P 1'
#
loop_
_entity.id
_entity.type
_entity.pdbx_description
1 polymer ?
#
loop_
_entity_poly.entity_id
_entity_poly.type
_entity_poly.pdbx_seq_one_letter_code
_entity_poly.pdbx_strand_id
1 'polypeptide(L)'
;MTDTTPLLITPETKVGTMLDRYPELIDTLVSLSDRYRNLTNPILRKSVAPRTPLKLAAQMGGVDLALLVNTLRQAVGQPLLDLPK
;
A
#
# COMPACT_ATOMS: atom_id res chain seq x y z
N MET A 1 -23.47 -5.08 13.74
CA MET A 1 -23.24 -4.18 12.59
C MET A 1 -21.78 -3.78 12.64
N THR A 2 -20.88 -4.59 12.08
CA THR A 2 -19.46 -4.25 12.00
C THR A 2 -19.31 -3.15 10.96
N ASP A 3 -19.04 -1.94 11.44
CA ASP A 3 -18.78 -0.75 10.65
C ASP A 3 -17.63 -1.04 9.66
N THR A 4 -17.99 -1.48 8.46
CA THR A 4 -17.07 -1.77 7.37
C THR A 4 -16.80 -0.46 6.65
N THR A 5 -16.31 0.56 7.36
CA THR A 5 -15.86 1.79 6.71
C THR A 5 -14.57 1.45 5.97
N PRO A 6 -14.57 1.35 4.62
CA PRO A 6 -13.39 0.95 3.88
C PRO A 6 -12.27 1.96 4.14
N LEU A 7 -11.06 1.47 4.41
CA LEU A 7 -9.92 2.36 4.60
C LEU A 7 -9.62 3.00 3.25
N LEU A 8 -9.79 4.31 3.15
CA LEU A 8 -9.42 5.06 1.97
C LEU A 8 -7.91 5.03 1.81
N ILE A 9 -7.43 4.44 0.71
CA ILE A 9 -6.00 4.33 0.43
C ILE A 9 -5.52 5.69 -0.08
N THR A 10 -4.84 6.44 0.78
CA THR A 10 -4.24 7.75 0.45
C THR A 10 -2.71 7.64 0.48
N PRO A 11 -1.96 8.55 -0.16
CA PRO A 11 -0.49 8.55 -0.09
C PRO A 11 0.07 8.68 1.33
N GLU A 12 -0.72 9.20 2.26
CA GLU A 12 -0.37 9.34 3.68
C GLU A 12 -0.74 8.12 4.51
N THR A 13 -1.54 7.21 3.94
CA THR A 13 -1.92 5.96 4.58
C THR A 13 -0.68 5.11 4.83
N LYS A 14 -0.60 4.58 6.04
CA LYS A 14 0.48 3.67 6.47
C LYS A 14 0.30 2.32 5.81
N VAL A 15 1.36 1.82 5.19
CA VAL A 15 1.39 0.49 4.55
C VAL A 15 1.03 -0.60 5.57
N GLY A 16 1.48 -0.46 6.82
CA GLY A 16 1.15 -1.42 7.88
C GLY A 16 -0.35 -1.49 8.17
N THR A 17 -1.02 -0.35 8.32
CA THR A 17 -2.48 -0.30 8.56
C THR A 17 -3.26 -0.79 7.34
N MET A 18 -2.79 -0.49 6.13
CA MET A 18 -3.37 -0.98 4.89
C MET A 18 -3.26 -2.50 4.80
N LEU A 19 -2.06 -3.06 4.99
CA LEU A 19 -1.81 -4.51 4.92
C LEU A 19 -2.42 -5.30 6.07
N ASP A 20 -2.69 -4.66 7.21
CA ASP A 20 -3.44 -5.27 8.32
C ASP A 20 -4.89 -5.55 7.92
N ARG A 21 -5.50 -4.63 7.14
CA ARG A 21 -6.84 -4.82 6.57
C ARG A 21 -6.87 -5.63 5.28
N TYR A 22 -5.89 -5.40 4.41
CA TYR A 22 -5.82 -5.94 3.05
C TYR A 22 -4.48 -6.66 2.86
N PRO A 23 -4.26 -7.81 3.52
CA PRO A 23 -3.02 -8.57 3.41
C PRO A 23 -2.74 -9.03 1.97
N GLU A 24 -3.77 -9.19 1.14
CA GLU A 24 -3.67 -9.56 -0.28
C GLU A 24 -2.94 -8.53 -1.15
N LEU A 25 -2.93 -7.26 -0.74
CA LEU A 25 -2.23 -6.19 -1.46
C LEU A 25 -0.71 -6.34 -1.44
N ILE A 26 -0.17 -7.22 -0.58
CA ILE A 26 1.26 -7.54 -0.57
C ILE A 26 1.71 -8.08 -1.92
N ASP A 27 0.88 -8.88 -2.58
CA ASP A 27 1.19 -9.50 -3.86
C ASP A 27 1.21 -8.44 -4.97
N THR A 28 0.24 -7.54 -4.94
CA THR A 28 0.19 -6.35 -5.81
C THR A 28 1.42 -5.47 -5.65
N LEU A 29 1.88 -5.23 -4.41
CA LEU A 29 3.11 -4.49 -4.16
C LEU A 29 4.31 -5.21 -4.79
N VAL A 30 4.50 -6.49 -4.51
CA VAL A 30 5.63 -7.27 -5.05
C VAL A 30 5.61 -7.31 -6.58
N SER A 31 4.42 -7.39 -7.18
CA SER A 31 4.23 -7.33 -8.65
C SER A 31 4.65 -5.98 -9.26
N LEU A 32 4.50 -4.87 -8.52
CA LEU A 32 4.95 -3.55 -8.98
C LEU A 32 6.47 -3.37 -8.89
N SER A 33 7.12 -3.96 -7.88
CA SER A 33 8.58 -3.89 -7.73
C SER A 33 9.09 -4.98 -6.79
N ASP A 34 10.15 -5.68 -7.23
CA ASP A 34 10.88 -6.66 -6.40
C ASP A 34 11.43 -6.06 -5.09
N ARG A 35 11.54 -4.72 -4.98
CA ARG A 35 11.94 -4.06 -3.72
C ARG A 35 10.97 -4.32 -2.58
N TYR A 36 9.69 -4.56 -2.88
CA TYR A 36 8.68 -4.86 -1.88
C TYR A 36 8.72 -6.31 -1.40
N ARG A 37 9.54 -7.17 -2.01
CA ARG A 37 9.69 -8.57 -1.60
C ARG A 37 10.12 -8.70 -0.13
N ASN A 38 10.87 -7.74 0.39
CA ASN A 38 11.22 -7.69 1.82
C ASN A 38 10.01 -7.51 2.74
N LEU A 39 8.92 -6.89 2.28
CA LEU A 39 7.67 -6.74 3.04
C LEU A 39 6.88 -8.05 3.14
N THR A 40 7.17 -9.05 2.30
CA THR A 40 6.58 -10.39 2.45
C THR A 40 7.06 -11.10 3.71
N ASN A 41 8.24 -10.73 4.22
CA ASN A 41 8.74 -11.25 5.48
C ASN A 41 7.91 -10.68 6.64
N PRO A 42 7.19 -11.52 7.42
CA PRO A 42 6.28 -11.06 8.48
C PRO A 42 6.97 -10.26 9.58
N ILE A 43 8.27 -10.49 9.82
CA ILE A 43 9.05 -9.76 10.83
C ILE A 43 9.33 -8.33 10.35
N LEU A 44 9.79 -8.18 9.10
CA LEU A 44 10.03 -6.86 8.49
C LEU A 44 8.71 -6.10 8.29
N ARG A 45 7.65 -6.82 7.91
CA ARG A 45 6.30 -6.28 7.82
C ARG A 45 5.84 -5.67 9.14
N LYS A 46 5.97 -6.38 10.27
CA LYS A 46 5.58 -5.86 11.58
C LYS A 46 6.46 -4.71 12.08
N SER A 47 7.70 -4.63 11.62
CA SER A 47 8.67 -3.64 12.12
C SER A 47 8.62 -2.33 11.33
N VAL A 48 8.57 -2.40 10.00
CA VAL A 48 8.76 -1.26 9.10
C VAL A 48 7.43 -0.74 8.53
N ALA A 49 6.49 -1.64 8.19
CA ALA A 49 5.24 -1.24 7.55
C ALA A 49 4.38 -0.26 8.38
N PRO A 50 4.24 -0.39 9.72
CA PRO A 50 3.40 0.52 10.52
C PRO A 50 3.89 1.98 10.52
N ARG A 51 5.17 2.21 10.25
CA ARG A 51 5.78 3.54 10.23
C ARG A 51 6.00 4.08 8.82
N THR A 52 5.73 3.27 7.80
CA THR A 52 5.99 3.62 6.40
C THR A 52 4.70 4.09 5.73
N PRO A 53 4.55 5.38 5.40
CA PRO A 53 3.45 5.85 4.58
C PRO A 53 3.63 5.40 3.12
N LEU A 54 2.53 5.29 2.37
CA LEU A 54 2.53 4.88 0.97
C LEU A 54 3.45 5.74 0.09
N LYS A 55 3.51 7.05 0.35
CA LYS A 55 4.47 7.96 -0.31
C LYS A 55 5.93 7.54 -0.16
N LEU A 56 6.30 7.05 1.03
CA LEU A 56 7.65 6.59 1.29
C LEU A 56 7.89 5.22 0.68
N ALA A 57 6.87 4.35 0.72
CA ALA A 57 6.94 3.05 0.06
C ALA A 57 7.11 3.19 -1.46
N ALA A 58 6.43 4.15 -2.10
CA ALA A 58 6.61 4.46 -3.52
C ALA A 58 8.07 4.86 -3.83
N GLN A 59 8.60 5.81 -3.05
CA GLN A 59 10.00 6.26 -3.17
C GLN A 59 11.00 5.11 -2.95
N MET A 60 10.80 4.29 -1.92
CA MET A 60 11.65 3.14 -1.64
C MET A 60 11.58 2.07 -2.74
N GLY A 61 10.39 1.86 -3.31
CA GLY A 61 10.18 0.93 -4.43
C GLY A 61 10.73 1.44 -5.76
N GLY A 62 10.93 2.76 -5.88
CA GLY A 62 11.26 3.41 -7.15
C GLY A 62 10.09 3.42 -8.11
N VAL A 63 8.85 3.42 -7.60
CA VAL A 63 7.63 3.47 -8.39
C VAL A 63 6.93 4.81 -8.21
N ASP A 64 6.20 5.23 -9.23
CA ASP A 64 5.41 6.45 -9.17
C ASP A 64 4.32 6.34 -8.09
N LEU A 65 4.16 7.39 -7.28
CA LEU A 65 3.21 7.39 -6.18
C LEU A 65 1.76 7.30 -6.67
N ALA A 66 1.44 8.02 -7.74
CA ALA A 66 0.11 7.98 -8.34
C ALA A 66 -0.18 6.59 -8.89
N LEU A 67 0.79 5.99 -9.59
CA LEU A 67 0.67 4.62 -10.08
C LEU A 67 0.44 3.64 -8.92
N LEU A 68 1.29 3.65 -7.90
CA LEU A 68 1.20 2.75 -6.74
C LEU A 68 -0.16 2.86 -6.05
N VAL A 69 -0.58 4.08 -5.70
CA VAL A 69 -1.84 4.31 -5.00
C VAL A 69 -3.02 3.89 -5.85
N ASN A 70 -3.01 4.20 -7.16
CA ASN A 70 -4.09 3.84 -8.05
C ASN A 70 -4.18 2.33 -8.29
N THR A 71 -3.05 1.63 -8.45
CA THR A 71 -3.05 0.16 -8.57
C THR A 71 -3.61 -0.50 -7.31
N LEU A 72 -3.22 -0.04 -6.12
CA LEU A 72 -3.74 -0.55 -4.86
C LEU A 72 -5.24 -0.25 -4.71
N ARG A 73 -5.68 0.95 -5.10
CA ARG A 73 -7.10 1.34 -5.09
C ARG A 73 -7.92 0.48 -6.04
N GLN A 74 -7.44 0.25 -7.26
CA GLN A 74 -8.07 -0.64 -8.23
C GLN A 74 -8.23 -2.06 -7.68
N ALA A 75 -7.20 -2.60 -7.03
CA ALA A 75 -7.22 -3.94 -6.45
C ALA A 75 -8.29 -4.12 -5.36
N VAL A 76 -8.65 -3.05 -4.64
CA VAL A 76 -9.72 -3.06 -3.62
C VAL A 76 -11.04 -2.47 -4.12
N GLY A 77 -11.16 -2.14 -5.41
CA GLY A 77 -12.37 -1.55 -6.00
C GLY A 77 -12.62 -0.08 -5.63
N GLN A 78 -11.60 0.65 -5.19
CA GLN A 78 -11.68 2.09 -4.90
C GLN A 78 -11.53 2.95 -6.17
N PRO A 79 -12.16 4.13 -6.21
CA PRO A 79 -12.04 5.06 -7.33
C PRO A 79 -10.60 5.58 -7.42
N LEU A 80 -10.11 5.86 -8.63
CA LEU A 80 -8.78 6.42 -8.86
C LEU A 80 -8.63 7.77 -8.16
N LEU A 81 -7.43 8.04 -7.63
CA LEU A 81 -7.06 9.31 -7.04
C LEU A 81 -6.23 10.10 -8.07
N ASP A 82 -6.71 11.29 -8.40
CA ASP A 82 -5.96 12.25 -9.20
C ASP A 82 -4.87 12.86 -8.30
N LEU A 83 -3.65 12.33 -8.42
CA LEU A 83 -2.49 12.82 -7.71
C LEU A 83 -1.64 13.66 -8.68
N PRO A 84 -1.17 14.85 -8.27
CA PRO A 84 -0.25 15.62 -9.09
C PRO A 84 1.04 14.81 -9.29
N LYS A 85 1.48 14.73 -10.54
CA LYS A 85 2.67 13.99 -11.00
C LYS A 85 3.97 14.69 -10.59
#